data_AF-A0A443I2Q8-F1
#
_entry.id   AF-A0A443I2Q8-F1
#
_cell.length_a   1.000
_cell.length_b   1.000
_cell.length_c   1.000
_cell.angle_alpha   90.00
_cell.angle_beta   90.00
_cell.angle_gamma   90.00
#
_symmetry.space_group_name_H-M   'P 1'
#
loop_
_entity.id
_entity.type
_entity.pdbx_description
1 polymer ?
#
loop_
_entity_poly.entity_id
_entity_poly.type
_entity_poly.pdbx_seq_one_letter_code
_entity_poly.pdbx_strand_id
1 'polypeptide(L)'
;MATAQTLTPLPVPTGPARLPVAKRKTASGSKPLIQIKEELPPSERVSFDASKHIKFTPPSKVYTMAELGYSDRHGVSPIGVSEPFPLFSDEAIRQMRAEVLSDEVWENCQYSSDLAQCQLRGFAPEYAPFVYDAWKSPETLAIISKIAGVDLVTAMDFEIGHINISVQSEEQKNKALAAVAEKKRRDADEGVAGCPWEDEQPIVDWHTDSYPFVCVTMLSDCTEMIGGETALRKGNGEVVKVRGPQMGSAVILQGRYIEHQALRALGTTERITMVTSFRPRSSAIKDDTVLTTVRPISDLGELYRQFTEYRFEMLQDRLRDINRLARDRHRARRPFDTRGVKRFIREQIEFLQHMEKEIVDEDKVQKGVVDDSHLISEDLKQRSRKRAFAALE
;
A
#
# COMPACT_ATOMS: atom_id res chain seq x y z
N MET A 1 29.77 26.19 44.87
CA MET A 1 30.58 25.22 44.11
C MET A 1 29.84 23.90 44.11
N ALA A 2 28.94 23.72 43.14
CA ALA A 2 28.18 22.48 42.95
C ALA A 2 28.73 21.79 41.71
N THR A 3 29.23 20.57 41.90
CA THR A 3 29.89 19.75 40.88
C THR A 3 28.89 19.32 39.82
N ALA A 4 29.11 19.75 38.59
CA ALA A 4 28.39 19.27 37.42
C ALA A 4 28.71 17.79 37.19
N GLN A 5 27.69 16.93 37.28
CA GLN A 5 27.79 15.56 36.77
C GLN A 5 27.77 15.62 35.25
N THR A 6 28.94 15.45 34.64
CA THR A 6 29.11 15.19 33.22
C THR A 6 28.44 13.85 32.89
N LEU A 7 27.35 13.90 32.14
CA LEU A 7 26.79 12.72 31.46
C LEU A 7 27.86 12.19 30.51
N THR A 8 28.44 11.04 30.84
CA THR A 8 29.27 10.26 29.93
C THR A 8 28.40 9.76 28.78
N PRO A 9 28.79 9.97 27.50
CA PRO A 9 28.07 9.39 26.38
C PRO A 9 28.12 7.86 26.50
N LEU A 10 26.96 7.21 26.43
CA LEU A 10 26.90 5.76 26.29
C LEU A 10 27.69 5.36 25.03
N PRO A 11 28.50 4.30 25.09
CA PRO A 11 29.20 3.83 23.90
C PRO A 11 28.18 3.43 22.84
N VAL A 12 28.31 3.99 21.64
CA VAL A 12 27.65 3.48 20.45
C VAL A 12 28.07 2.01 20.31
N PRO A 13 27.14 1.05 20.16
CA PRO A 13 27.50 -0.35 19.98
C PRO A 13 28.47 -0.48 18.81
N THR A 14 29.69 -0.89 19.09
CA THR A 14 30.71 -1.17 18.09
C THR A 14 30.35 -2.47 17.37
N GLY A 15 29.82 -2.32 16.15
CA GLY A 15 29.77 -3.35 15.12
C GLY A 15 28.54 -4.25 15.21
N PRO A 16 27.91 -4.59 14.07
CA PRO A 16 26.89 -5.62 14.05
C PRO A 16 27.56 -6.94 14.46
N ALA A 17 26.92 -7.69 15.35
CA ALA A 17 27.16 -9.12 15.40
C ALA A 17 27.04 -9.62 13.95
N ARG A 18 28.08 -10.27 13.42
CA ARG A 18 28.02 -10.95 12.12
C ARG A 18 27.00 -12.06 12.26
N LEU A 19 25.73 -11.73 12.13
CA LEU A 19 24.71 -12.68 11.75
C LEU A 19 25.16 -13.24 10.40
N PRO A 20 25.20 -14.57 10.24
CA PRO A 20 25.50 -15.14 8.94
C PRO A 20 24.52 -14.54 7.94
N VAL A 21 25.03 -14.10 6.78
CA VAL A 21 24.20 -13.74 5.62
C VAL A 21 23.38 -14.97 5.30
N ALA A 22 22.18 -15.05 5.86
CA ALA A 22 21.25 -16.12 5.60
C ALA A 22 20.87 -15.95 4.14
N LYS A 23 21.14 -16.98 3.34
CA LYS A 23 20.64 -17.06 1.97
C LYS A 23 19.15 -16.75 2.01
N ARG A 24 18.70 -15.77 1.20
CA ARG A 24 17.29 -15.49 0.92
C ARG A 24 16.57 -16.83 0.73
N LYS A 25 15.78 -17.22 1.72
CA LYS A 25 14.85 -18.35 1.62
C LYS A 25 13.50 -17.82 2.04
N THR A 26 12.84 -17.19 1.08
CA THR A 26 11.38 -17.05 1.05
C THR A 26 10.77 -18.45 0.98
N ALA A 27 9.57 -18.61 1.54
CA ALA A 27 8.87 -19.88 1.49
C ALA A 27 8.66 -20.28 0.03
N SER A 28 9.02 -21.51 -0.35
CA SER A 28 8.81 -22.02 -1.71
C SER A 28 7.31 -22.21 -1.96
N GLY A 29 6.62 -21.15 -2.39
CA GLY A 29 5.33 -21.28 -3.04
C GLY A 29 5.56 -21.97 -4.37
N SER A 30 4.89 -23.09 -4.61
CA SER A 30 4.84 -23.66 -5.96
C SER A 30 4.23 -22.63 -6.91
N LYS A 31 4.87 -22.37 -8.06
CA LYS A 31 4.28 -21.59 -9.15
C LYS A 31 2.83 -22.04 -9.37
N PRO A 32 1.85 -21.12 -9.46
CA PRO A 32 0.51 -21.52 -9.85
C PRO A 32 0.59 -22.34 -11.13
N LEU A 33 -0.11 -23.48 -11.18
CA LEU A 33 -0.14 -24.44 -12.31
C LEU A 33 -0.64 -23.83 -13.63
N ILE A 34 -1.02 -22.57 -13.63
CA ILE A 34 -1.47 -21.81 -14.79
C ILE A 34 -0.26 -21.02 -15.27
N GLN A 35 0.27 -21.38 -16.44
CA GLN A 35 1.36 -20.68 -17.11
C GLN A 35 0.92 -19.23 -17.40
N ILE A 36 1.24 -18.31 -16.50
CA ILE A 36 1.19 -16.88 -16.80
C ILE A 36 2.34 -16.67 -17.79
N LYS A 37 2.02 -16.57 -19.08
CA LYS A 37 3.02 -16.48 -20.14
C LYS A 37 3.79 -15.17 -19.99
N GLU A 38 5.11 -15.26 -19.99
CA GLU A 38 5.99 -14.13 -20.24
C GLU A 38 5.65 -13.57 -21.63
N GLU A 39 5.15 -12.34 -21.70
CA GLU A 39 4.67 -11.75 -22.95
C GLU A 39 5.79 -11.15 -23.82
N LEU A 40 6.98 -10.92 -23.25
CA LEU A 40 8.11 -10.31 -23.94
C LEU A 40 9.42 -11.06 -23.63
N PRO A 41 10.19 -11.46 -24.67
CA PRO A 41 11.53 -11.98 -24.45
C PRO A 41 12.48 -10.88 -23.92
N PRO A 42 13.56 -11.24 -23.19
CA PRO A 42 14.52 -10.27 -22.68
C PRO A 42 15.09 -9.29 -23.73
N SER A 43 15.18 -9.70 -25.00
CA SER A 43 15.65 -8.88 -26.11
C SER A 43 14.73 -7.70 -26.47
N GLU A 44 13.49 -7.73 -26.03
CA GLU A 44 12.48 -6.68 -26.28
C GLU A 44 12.24 -5.80 -25.04
N ARG A 45 13.01 -6.01 -23.97
CA ARG A 45 12.96 -5.14 -22.78
C ARG A 45 13.63 -3.80 -23.08
N VAL A 46 12.95 -2.72 -22.75
CA VAL A 46 13.43 -1.34 -22.98
C VAL A 46 13.49 -0.56 -21.67
N SER A 47 14.25 0.53 -21.64
CA SER A 47 14.25 1.47 -20.51
C SER A 47 12.98 2.31 -20.49
N PHE A 48 12.57 2.78 -19.31
CA PHE A 48 11.41 3.64 -19.18
C PHE A 48 11.64 5.02 -19.83
N ASP A 49 10.70 5.45 -20.68
CA ASP A 49 10.64 6.76 -21.32
C ASP A 49 9.27 7.37 -21.05
N ALA A 50 9.23 8.40 -20.20
CA ALA A 50 7.99 9.04 -19.78
C ALA A 50 7.14 9.53 -20.96
N SER A 51 7.76 9.98 -22.05
CA SER A 51 7.06 10.53 -23.22
C SER A 51 6.30 9.46 -24.02
N LYS A 52 6.70 8.20 -23.90
CA LYS A 52 6.09 7.05 -24.61
C LYS A 52 5.23 6.21 -23.70
N HIS A 53 5.67 6.03 -22.46
CA HIS A 53 5.11 5.04 -21.54
C HIS A 53 4.03 5.60 -20.63
N ILE A 54 3.98 6.93 -20.45
CA ILE A 54 2.87 7.58 -19.74
C ILE A 54 1.78 7.95 -20.75
N LYS A 55 0.56 7.47 -20.51
CA LYS A 55 -0.65 7.78 -21.29
C LYS A 55 -1.74 8.32 -20.37
N PHE A 56 -1.44 9.46 -19.76
CA PHE A 56 -2.28 10.03 -18.72
C PHE A 56 -3.52 10.74 -19.27
N THR A 57 -4.68 10.44 -18.68
CA THR A 57 -5.89 11.27 -18.76
C THR A 57 -6.44 11.46 -17.35
N PRO A 58 -6.82 12.68 -16.93
CA PRO A 58 -7.35 12.89 -15.58
C PRO A 58 -8.57 12.03 -15.26
N PRO A 59 -8.77 11.62 -13.99
CA PRO A 59 -9.97 10.90 -13.59
C PRO A 59 -11.22 11.77 -13.82
N SER A 60 -12.33 11.12 -14.18
CA SER A 60 -13.61 11.81 -14.39
C SER A 60 -14.13 12.47 -13.10
N LYS A 61 -13.79 11.89 -11.95
CA LYS A 61 -14.14 12.41 -10.63
C LYS A 61 -13.09 12.00 -9.59
N VAL A 62 -12.91 12.85 -8.60
CA VAL A 62 -12.27 12.52 -7.32
C VAL A 62 -13.28 12.73 -6.20
N TYR A 63 -13.30 11.83 -5.23
CA TYR A 63 -14.12 11.94 -4.03
C TYR A 63 -13.25 12.46 -2.89
N THR A 64 -13.71 13.55 -2.28
CA THR A 64 -13.04 14.15 -1.13
C THR A 64 -13.31 13.36 0.15
N MET A 65 -12.43 13.52 1.14
CA MET A 65 -12.65 12.98 2.50
C MET A 65 -13.99 13.46 3.06
N ALA A 66 -14.34 14.73 2.83
CA ALA A 66 -15.61 15.32 3.27
C ALA A 66 -16.84 14.67 2.61
N GLU A 67 -16.80 14.41 1.30
CA GLU A 67 -17.89 13.69 0.59
C GLU A 67 -18.04 12.24 1.07
N LEU A 68 -16.95 11.63 1.53
CA LEU A 68 -16.95 10.32 2.17
C LEU A 68 -17.34 10.37 3.66
N GLY A 69 -17.69 11.54 4.19
CA GLY A 69 -18.14 11.72 5.58
C GLY A 69 -17.01 11.75 6.61
N TYR A 70 -15.76 11.91 6.20
CA TYR A 70 -14.61 12.09 7.08
C TYR A 70 -14.32 13.57 7.34
N SER A 71 -13.79 13.89 8.52
CA SER A 71 -13.34 15.24 8.84
C SER A 71 -12.05 15.60 8.07
N ASP A 72 -11.84 16.90 7.82
CA ASP A 72 -10.63 17.41 7.15
C ASP A 72 -9.31 17.08 7.87
N ARG A 73 -9.38 16.68 9.16
CA ARG A 73 -8.21 16.31 9.97
C ARG A 73 -7.91 14.82 9.98
N HIS A 74 -8.81 14.01 9.41
CA HIS A 74 -8.70 12.56 9.43
C HIS A 74 -7.49 12.10 8.59
N GLY A 75 -7.41 12.57 7.35
CA GLY A 75 -6.34 12.25 6.40
C GLY A 75 -5.16 13.24 6.40
N VAL A 76 -4.24 13.04 5.44
CA VAL A 76 -3.15 13.94 5.06
C VAL A 76 -3.47 14.82 3.85
N SER A 77 -4.60 14.56 3.20
CA SER A 77 -5.08 15.28 2.03
C SER A 77 -6.61 15.37 2.01
N PRO A 78 -7.21 16.41 1.38
CA PRO A 78 -8.64 16.47 1.15
C PRO A 78 -9.18 15.39 0.20
N ILE A 79 -8.34 14.75 -0.62
CA ILE A 79 -8.78 13.74 -1.61
C ILE A 79 -8.75 12.35 -0.98
N GLY A 80 -9.89 11.68 -0.92
CA GLY A 80 -10.00 10.32 -0.41
C GLY A 80 -9.71 9.25 -1.46
N VAL A 81 -10.36 9.32 -2.61
CA VAL A 81 -10.22 8.33 -3.69
C VAL A 81 -10.50 8.95 -5.06
N SER A 82 -9.86 8.46 -6.12
CA SER A 82 -10.19 8.81 -7.51
C SER A 82 -11.08 7.76 -8.18
N GLU A 83 -11.89 8.16 -9.15
CA GLU A 83 -12.32 7.22 -10.20
C GLU A 83 -11.08 6.71 -10.97
N PRO A 84 -11.17 5.57 -11.68
CA PRO A 84 -10.09 5.09 -12.53
C PRO A 84 -9.65 6.11 -13.57
N PHE A 85 -8.34 6.17 -13.81
CA PHE A 85 -7.75 7.04 -14.81
C PHE A 85 -6.64 6.33 -15.60
N PRO A 86 -6.56 6.49 -16.94
CA PRO A 86 -5.43 6.00 -17.71
C PRO A 86 -4.12 6.59 -17.21
N LEU A 87 -3.09 5.77 -17.02
CA LEU A 87 -1.77 6.20 -16.53
C LEU A 87 -0.64 5.71 -17.44
N PHE A 88 -0.61 4.41 -17.76
CA PHE A 88 0.45 3.79 -18.54
C PHE A 88 -0.07 3.32 -19.91
N SER A 89 0.80 3.35 -20.92
CA SER A 89 0.49 2.82 -22.25
C SER A 89 0.49 1.28 -22.27
N ASP A 90 -0.13 0.68 -23.29
CA ASP A 90 -0.13 -0.77 -23.47
C ASP A 90 1.30 -1.34 -23.57
N GLU A 91 2.20 -0.59 -24.21
CA GLU A 91 3.63 -0.94 -24.28
C GLU A 91 4.25 -0.98 -22.88
N ALA A 92 3.99 0.02 -22.05
CA ALA A 92 4.49 0.07 -20.69
C ALA A 92 3.94 -1.08 -19.84
N ILE A 93 2.67 -1.43 -20.01
CA ILE A 93 2.06 -2.56 -19.30
C ILE A 93 2.71 -3.88 -19.70
N ARG A 94 3.03 -4.09 -20.98
CA ARG A 94 3.78 -5.29 -21.40
C ARG A 94 5.16 -5.35 -20.75
N GLN A 95 5.89 -4.23 -20.70
CA GLN A 95 7.21 -4.16 -20.03
C GLN A 95 7.08 -4.48 -18.53
N MET A 96 6.13 -3.86 -17.84
CA MET A 96 5.86 -4.12 -16.41
C MET A 96 5.51 -5.59 -16.16
N ARG A 97 4.64 -6.18 -16.99
CA ARG A 97 4.28 -7.61 -16.89
C ARG A 97 5.49 -8.51 -17.10
N ALA A 98 6.35 -8.20 -18.08
CA ALA A 98 7.54 -8.98 -18.38
C ALA A 98 8.53 -9.00 -17.21
N GLU A 99 8.69 -7.89 -16.49
CA GLU A 99 9.53 -7.85 -15.28
C GLU A 99 8.86 -8.55 -14.10
N VAL A 100 7.59 -8.26 -13.83
CA VAL A 100 6.83 -8.84 -12.70
C VAL A 100 6.73 -10.36 -12.79
N LEU A 101 6.61 -10.89 -14.00
CA LEU A 101 6.39 -12.31 -14.26
C LEU A 101 7.68 -13.08 -14.53
N SER A 102 8.84 -12.44 -14.38
CA SER A 102 10.13 -13.11 -14.58
C SER A 102 10.39 -14.16 -13.50
N ASP A 103 11.14 -15.19 -13.86
CA ASP A 103 11.49 -16.28 -12.94
C ASP A 103 12.20 -15.76 -11.68
N GLU A 104 13.08 -14.76 -11.82
CA GLU A 104 13.81 -14.17 -10.71
C GLU A 104 12.89 -13.51 -9.68
N VAL A 105 11.85 -12.79 -10.13
CA VAL A 105 10.88 -12.18 -9.21
C VAL A 105 10.09 -13.25 -8.47
N TRP A 106 9.60 -14.26 -9.18
CA TRP A 106 8.79 -15.33 -8.58
C TRP A 106 9.59 -16.17 -7.58
N GLU A 107 10.85 -16.44 -7.85
CA GLU A 107 11.70 -17.25 -6.97
C GLU A 107 12.14 -16.50 -5.71
N ASN A 108 12.36 -15.19 -5.81
CA ASN A 108 12.99 -14.43 -4.72
C ASN A 108 12.04 -13.52 -3.93
N CYS A 109 10.86 -13.19 -4.46
CA CYS A 109 10.02 -12.11 -3.94
C CYS A 109 8.58 -12.53 -3.61
N GLN A 110 8.28 -13.83 -3.56
CA GLN A 110 6.93 -14.34 -3.27
C GLN A 110 6.61 -14.43 -1.78
N TYR A 111 5.42 -13.95 -1.41
CA TYR A 111 4.84 -13.97 -0.07
C TYR A 111 3.34 -14.33 -0.10
N SER A 112 2.80 -14.75 1.03
CA SER A 112 1.35 -14.99 1.22
C SER A 112 0.95 -14.66 2.66
N SER A 113 -0.33 -14.34 2.88
CA SER A 113 -0.93 -14.08 4.19
C SER A 113 -2.39 -14.51 4.25
N ASP A 114 -2.97 -14.43 5.44
CA ASP A 114 -4.42 -14.60 5.66
C ASP A 114 -5.28 -13.58 4.88
N LEU A 115 -4.69 -12.43 4.49
CA LEU A 115 -5.35 -11.40 3.69
C LEU A 115 -5.23 -11.62 2.18
N ALA A 116 -4.17 -12.28 1.71
CA ALA A 116 -3.89 -12.46 0.28
C ALA A 116 -3.06 -13.72 -0.01
N GLN A 117 -3.56 -14.57 -0.91
CA GLN A 117 -2.98 -15.89 -1.18
C GLN A 117 -1.64 -15.86 -1.92
N CYS A 118 -1.38 -14.85 -2.75
CA CYS A 118 -0.12 -14.71 -3.48
C CYS A 118 0.22 -13.24 -3.74
N GLN A 119 1.36 -12.81 -3.22
CA GLN A 119 1.88 -11.46 -3.37
C GLN A 119 3.35 -11.48 -3.78
N LEU A 120 3.76 -10.50 -4.59
CA LEU A 120 5.18 -10.26 -4.93
C LEU A 120 5.59 -8.89 -4.38
N ARG A 121 6.67 -8.81 -3.59
CA ARG A 121 7.07 -7.58 -2.89
C ARG A 121 8.58 -7.40 -2.87
N GLY A 122 9.04 -6.14 -2.82
CA GLY A 122 10.46 -5.81 -2.73
C GLY A 122 11.31 -6.10 -3.98
N PHE A 123 10.69 -6.39 -5.13
CA PHE A 123 11.42 -6.81 -6.34
C PHE A 123 11.93 -5.64 -7.19
N ALA A 124 11.27 -4.47 -7.14
CA ALA A 124 11.47 -3.40 -8.11
C ALA A 124 12.93 -2.92 -8.24
N PRO A 125 13.67 -2.65 -7.15
CA PRO A 125 15.03 -2.12 -7.26
C PRO A 125 16.06 -3.08 -7.86
N GLU A 126 15.83 -4.39 -7.74
CA GLU A 126 16.81 -5.41 -8.15
C GLU A 126 16.43 -6.11 -9.45
N TYR A 127 15.14 -6.35 -9.68
CA TYR A 127 14.65 -7.23 -10.75
C TYR A 127 13.76 -6.53 -11.78
N ALA A 128 13.26 -5.32 -11.49
CA ALA A 128 12.31 -4.64 -12.36
C ALA A 128 12.67 -3.16 -12.57
N PRO A 129 13.78 -2.87 -13.29
CA PRO A 129 14.24 -1.50 -13.53
C PRO A 129 13.21 -0.63 -14.25
N PHE A 130 12.42 -1.17 -15.19
CA PHE A 130 11.35 -0.43 -15.83
C PHE A 130 10.27 -0.02 -14.84
N VAL A 131 9.80 -0.95 -13.99
CA VAL A 131 8.84 -0.65 -12.92
C VAL A 131 9.41 0.38 -11.94
N TYR A 132 10.66 0.22 -11.53
CA TYR A 132 11.34 1.15 -10.62
C TYR A 132 11.38 2.56 -11.19
N ASP A 133 11.88 2.72 -12.41
CA ASP A 133 12.00 4.01 -13.09
C ASP A 133 10.62 4.63 -13.39
N ALA A 134 9.62 3.82 -13.77
CA ALA A 134 8.27 4.28 -14.02
C ALA A 134 7.63 4.96 -12.80
N TRP A 135 7.81 4.38 -11.61
CA TRP A 135 7.25 4.92 -10.36
C TRP A 135 8.12 6.00 -9.69
N LYS A 136 9.42 6.06 -10.03
CA LYS A 136 10.33 7.12 -9.59
C LYS A 136 10.36 8.34 -10.51
N SER A 137 9.85 8.21 -11.75
CA SER A 137 9.79 9.28 -12.73
C SER A 137 9.11 10.54 -12.15
N PRO A 138 9.73 11.73 -12.31
CA PRO A 138 9.12 13.00 -11.91
C PRO A 138 7.75 13.24 -12.54
N GLU A 139 7.53 12.80 -13.77
CA GLU A 139 6.28 12.92 -14.51
C GLU A 139 5.17 12.09 -13.85
N THR A 140 5.46 10.82 -13.52
CA THR A 140 4.53 9.96 -12.77
C THR A 140 4.21 10.57 -11.42
N LEU A 141 5.23 10.96 -10.64
CA LEU A 141 5.04 11.56 -9.31
C LEU A 141 4.21 12.86 -9.37
N ALA A 142 4.41 13.69 -10.39
CA ALA A 142 3.64 14.91 -10.60
C ALA A 142 2.15 14.62 -10.87
N ILE A 143 1.85 13.61 -11.69
CA ILE A 143 0.46 13.17 -11.97
C ILE A 143 -0.19 12.68 -10.67
N ILE A 144 0.48 11.78 -9.97
CA ILE A 144 -0.03 11.16 -8.73
C ILE A 144 -0.28 12.21 -7.66
N SER A 145 0.69 13.12 -7.45
CA SER A 145 0.57 14.24 -6.51
C SER A 145 -0.59 15.18 -6.86
N LYS A 146 -0.77 15.47 -8.15
CA LYS A 146 -1.86 16.34 -8.63
C LYS A 146 -3.24 15.73 -8.32
N ILE A 147 -3.41 14.44 -8.56
CA ILE A 147 -4.68 13.74 -8.28
C ILE A 147 -4.90 13.62 -6.77
N ALA A 148 -3.85 13.29 -6.01
CA ALA A 148 -3.91 13.15 -4.58
C ALA A 148 -4.12 14.48 -3.84
N GLY A 149 -3.93 15.64 -4.47
CA GLY A 149 -4.09 16.96 -3.84
C GLY A 149 -3.01 17.31 -2.82
N VAL A 150 -1.89 16.57 -2.80
CA VAL A 150 -0.72 16.79 -1.95
C VAL A 150 0.53 16.29 -2.67
N ASP A 151 1.68 16.91 -2.43
CA ASP A 151 2.96 16.46 -3.00
C ASP A 151 3.39 15.12 -2.39
N LEU A 152 3.50 14.09 -3.23
CA LEU A 152 3.77 12.72 -2.87
C LEU A 152 5.12 12.24 -3.40
N VAL A 153 5.71 11.32 -2.65
CA VAL A 153 6.84 10.46 -3.06
C VAL A 153 6.49 9.01 -2.78
N THR A 154 7.11 8.09 -3.49
CA THR A 154 7.07 6.66 -3.15
C THR A 154 7.45 6.49 -1.67
N ALA A 155 6.69 5.72 -0.91
CA ALA A 155 6.89 5.57 0.53
C ALA A 155 8.29 5.01 0.84
N MET A 156 8.63 3.91 0.19
CA MET A 156 9.88 3.17 0.27
C MET A 156 10.09 2.44 -1.06
N ASP A 157 11.34 2.15 -1.41
CA ASP A 157 11.69 1.36 -2.59
C ASP A 157 11.15 -0.07 -2.50
N PHE A 158 11.09 -0.61 -1.28
CA PHE A 158 10.48 -1.92 -1.00
C PHE A 158 8.97 -1.97 -1.35
N GLU A 159 8.30 -0.82 -1.35
CA GLU A 159 6.86 -0.66 -1.56
C GLU A 159 6.51 -0.17 -2.97
N ILE A 160 7.49 -0.22 -3.89
CA ILE A 160 7.24 0.05 -5.30
C ILE A 160 6.68 -1.20 -5.95
N GLY A 161 5.47 -1.08 -6.45
CA GLY A 161 4.85 -2.05 -7.33
C GLY A 161 4.54 -3.40 -6.69
N HIS A 162 4.17 -3.47 -5.41
CA HIS A 162 3.68 -4.71 -4.79
C HIS A 162 2.58 -5.34 -5.66
N ILE A 163 2.71 -6.62 -5.98
CA ILE A 163 1.77 -7.31 -6.86
C ILE A 163 0.83 -8.16 -6.04
N ASN A 164 -0.47 -8.06 -6.32
CA ASN A 164 -1.45 -9.08 -5.93
C ASN A 164 -1.82 -9.90 -7.16
N ILE A 165 -1.75 -11.22 -7.03
CA ILE A 165 -2.05 -12.16 -8.12
C ILE A 165 -3.23 -13.04 -7.71
N SER A 166 -4.27 -13.04 -8.54
CA SER A 166 -5.37 -14.00 -8.47
C SER A 166 -5.52 -14.68 -9.81
N VAL A 167 -5.44 -16.02 -9.82
CA VAL A 167 -5.58 -16.83 -11.04
C VAL A 167 -6.60 -17.93 -10.79
N GLN A 168 -7.44 -18.21 -11.78
CA GLN A 168 -8.42 -19.29 -11.75
C GLN A 168 -8.45 -20.03 -13.09
N SER A 169 -8.72 -21.34 -13.06
CA SER A 169 -8.86 -22.13 -14.29
C SER A 169 -10.13 -21.75 -15.05
N GLU A 170 -10.18 -22.04 -16.36
CA GLU A 170 -11.41 -21.86 -17.16
C GLU A 170 -12.61 -22.60 -16.57
N GLU A 171 -12.38 -23.80 -16.01
CA GLU A 171 -13.44 -24.56 -15.34
C GLU A 171 -13.95 -23.84 -14.08
N GLN A 172 -13.04 -23.30 -13.25
CA GLN A 172 -13.40 -22.52 -12.06
C GLN A 172 -14.13 -21.22 -12.44
N LYS A 173 -13.66 -20.52 -13.47
CA LYS A 173 -14.32 -19.33 -14.05
C LYS A 173 -15.74 -19.67 -14.48
N ASN A 174 -15.92 -20.72 -15.28
CA ASN A 174 -17.23 -21.11 -15.81
C ASN A 174 -18.19 -21.55 -14.70
N LYS A 175 -17.69 -22.29 -13.70
CA LYS A 175 -18.49 -22.70 -12.54
C LYS A 175 -18.94 -21.50 -11.70
N ALA A 176 -18.04 -20.53 -11.45
CA ALA A 176 -18.37 -19.33 -10.71
C ALA A 176 -19.40 -18.45 -11.44
N LEU A 177 -19.25 -18.30 -12.76
CA LEU A 177 -20.23 -17.59 -13.61
C LEU A 177 -21.60 -18.28 -13.58
N ALA A 178 -21.64 -19.61 -13.67
CA ALA A 178 -22.88 -20.37 -13.61
C ALA A 178 -23.60 -20.22 -12.26
N ALA A 179 -22.86 -20.28 -11.15
CA ALA A 179 -23.40 -20.09 -9.80
C ALA A 179 -24.03 -18.70 -9.62
N VAL A 180 -23.39 -17.64 -10.14
CA VAL A 180 -23.96 -16.28 -10.10
C VAL A 180 -25.20 -16.15 -10.99
N ALA A 181 -25.20 -16.76 -12.17
CA ALA A 181 -26.37 -16.76 -13.05
C ALA A 181 -27.56 -17.53 -12.44
N GLU A 182 -27.30 -18.60 -11.68
CA GLU A 182 -28.31 -19.32 -10.93
C GLU A 182 -28.85 -18.51 -9.76
N LYS A 183 -27.97 -17.89 -8.95
CA LYS A 183 -28.37 -17.00 -7.85
C LYS A 183 -29.22 -15.83 -8.32
N LYS A 184 -28.82 -15.15 -9.40
CA LYS A 184 -29.62 -14.07 -10.03
C LYS A 184 -31.00 -14.53 -10.49
N ARG A 185 -31.12 -15.75 -11.01
CA ARG A 185 -32.42 -16.32 -11.40
C ARG A 185 -33.30 -16.59 -10.19
N ARG A 186 -32.72 -17.08 -9.10
CA ARG A 186 -33.43 -17.35 -7.84
C ARG A 186 -33.90 -16.08 -7.15
N ASP A 187 -33.02 -15.07 -7.04
CA ASP A 187 -33.35 -13.78 -6.41
C ASP A 187 -34.45 -13.03 -7.17
N ALA A 188 -34.48 -13.16 -8.50
CA ALA A 188 -35.53 -12.60 -9.35
C ALA A 188 -36.91 -13.29 -9.16
N ASP A 189 -36.92 -14.57 -8.78
CA ASP A 189 -38.13 -15.36 -8.56
C ASP A 189 -38.67 -15.21 -7.12
N GLU A 190 -37.78 -15.02 -6.14
CA GLU A 190 -38.13 -14.85 -4.73
C GLU A 190 -38.46 -13.38 -4.33
N GLY A 191 -38.31 -12.42 -5.25
CA GLY A 191 -38.66 -11.00 -5.00
C GLY A 191 -37.81 -10.32 -3.91
N VAL A 192 -36.67 -10.92 -3.56
CA VAL A 192 -35.77 -10.41 -2.53
C VAL A 192 -34.91 -9.29 -3.12
N ALA A 193 -35.22 -8.04 -2.77
CA ALA A 193 -34.46 -6.85 -3.16
C ALA A 193 -33.14 -6.71 -2.34
N GLY A 194 -32.42 -7.81 -2.17
CA GLY A 194 -31.06 -7.80 -1.65
C GLY A 194 -30.09 -7.59 -2.80
N CYS A 195 -29.10 -6.70 -2.64
CA CYS A 195 -28.02 -6.56 -3.61
C CYS A 195 -27.35 -7.93 -3.81
N PRO A 196 -27.27 -8.50 -5.04
CA PRO A 196 -26.76 -9.86 -5.29
C PRO A 196 -25.29 -10.13 -4.89
N TRP A 197 -24.61 -9.14 -4.33
CA TRP A 197 -23.15 -9.00 -4.24
C TRP A 197 -22.64 -8.81 -2.80
N GLU A 198 -23.37 -9.30 -1.79
CA GLU A 198 -22.71 -9.64 -0.51
C GLU A 198 -21.85 -10.89 -0.77
N ASP A 199 -20.65 -10.66 -1.31
CA ASP A 199 -19.68 -11.74 -1.58
C ASP A 199 -19.17 -12.30 -0.25
N GLU A 200 -19.42 -13.58 -0.02
CA GLU A 200 -18.89 -14.32 1.15
C GLU A 200 -17.35 -14.49 1.08
N GLN A 201 -16.70 -14.12 -0.04
CA GLN A 201 -15.25 -14.29 -0.28
C GLN A 201 -14.64 -13.12 -1.10
N PRO A 202 -14.22 -12.02 -0.45
CA PRO A 202 -13.48 -10.93 -1.10
C PRO A 202 -12.08 -11.36 -1.56
N ILE A 203 -11.46 -10.61 -2.47
CA ILE A 203 -10.05 -10.85 -2.88
C ILE A 203 -9.09 -10.40 -1.78
N VAL A 204 -9.39 -9.24 -1.20
CA VAL A 204 -8.72 -8.72 -0.01
C VAL A 204 -9.82 -8.23 0.91
N ASP A 205 -9.85 -8.76 2.13
CA ASP A 205 -10.89 -8.44 3.11
C ASP A 205 -10.77 -6.99 3.61
N TRP A 206 -11.70 -6.53 4.44
CA TRP A 206 -11.70 -5.18 4.99
C TRP A 206 -10.38 -4.85 5.69
N HIS A 207 -9.77 -3.73 5.31
CA HIS A 207 -8.55 -3.24 5.94
C HIS A 207 -8.34 -1.75 5.74
N THR A 208 -7.37 -1.22 6.47
CA THR A 208 -6.66 0.01 6.10
C THR A 208 -5.24 -0.33 5.69
N ASP A 209 -4.73 0.44 4.74
CA ASP A 209 -3.36 0.25 4.26
C ASP A 209 -2.33 0.67 5.30
N SER A 210 -1.12 0.16 5.13
CA SER A 210 0.04 0.57 5.91
C SER A 210 0.44 2.02 5.67
N TYR A 211 0.24 2.55 4.46
CA TYR A 211 0.81 3.83 4.01
C TYR A 211 -0.27 4.87 3.71
N PRO A 212 0.03 6.18 3.85
CA PRO A 212 -0.95 7.25 3.66
C PRO A 212 -1.73 7.18 2.35
N PHE A 213 -1.05 6.85 1.26
CA PHE A 213 -1.63 6.72 -0.07
C PHE A 213 -1.16 5.45 -0.76
N VAL A 214 -2.01 4.91 -1.62
CA VAL A 214 -1.68 3.86 -2.58
C VAL A 214 -2.16 4.24 -3.98
N CYS A 215 -1.43 3.80 -4.99
CA CYS A 215 -1.87 3.79 -6.38
C CYS A 215 -2.01 2.36 -6.85
N VAL A 216 -3.22 1.94 -7.19
CA VAL A 216 -3.52 0.60 -7.70
C VAL A 216 -3.62 0.66 -9.21
N THR A 217 -2.68 0.02 -9.91
CA THR A 217 -2.63 -0.09 -11.38
C THR A 217 -3.01 -1.51 -11.81
N MET A 218 -3.89 -1.64 -12.80
CA MET A 218 -4.27 -2.94 -13.35
C MET A 218 -3.30 -3.38 -14.46
N LEU A 219 -2.75 -4.59 -14.34
CA LEU A 219 -1.86 -5.18 -15.33
C LEU A 219 -2.53 -6.24 -16.21
N SER A 220 -3.61 -6.85 -15.74
CA SER A 220 -4.37 -7.82 -16.55
C SER A 220 -5.43 -7.13 -17.39
N ASP A 221 -5.70 -7.69 -18.56
CA ASP A 221 -6.91 -7.34 -19.31
C ASP A 221 -8.15 -7.77 -18.50
N CYS A 222 -8.98 -6.79 -18.19
CA CYS A 222 -10.19 -6.94 -17.38
C CYS A 222 -11.46 -6.51 -18.14
N THR A 223 -11.39 -6.49 -19.48
CA THR A 223 -12.52 -6.09 -20.35
C THR A 223 -13.78 -6.94 -20.15
N GLU A 224 -13.62 -8.24 -19.94
CA GLU A 224 -14.73 -9.17 -19.66
C GLU A 224 -15.06 -9.30 -18.16
N MET A 225 -14.38 -8.54 -17.30
CA MET A 225 -14.51 -8.66 -15.86
C MET A 225 -15.85 -8.06 -15.38
N ILE A 226 -16.60 -8.86 -14.62
CA ILE A 226 -17.81 -8.43 -13.91
C ILE A 226 -17.47 -8.36 -12.42
N GLY A 227 -17.72 -7.21 -11.79
CA GLY A 227 -17.36 -6.94 -10.41
C GLY A 227 -15.94 -6.40 -10.26
N GLY A 228 -15.28 -6.72 -9.15
CA GLY A 228 -13.93 -6.24 -8.85
C GLY A 228 -13.84 -4.78 -8.40
N GLU A 229 -14.97 -4.19 -7.99
CA GLU A 229 -15.01 -2.87 -7.38
C GLU A 229 -14.28 -2.84 -6.04
N THR A 230 -13.83 -1.66 -5.66
CA THR A 230 -13.35 -1.41 -4.30
C THR A 230 -14.50 -0.88 -3.47
N ALA A 231 -14.90 -1.63 -2.44
CA ALA A 231 -15.84 -1.15 -1.45
C ALA A 231 -15.10 -0.26 -0.45
N LEU A 232 -15.65 0.93 -0.18
CA LEU A 232 -15.12 1.90 0.77
C LEU A 232 -16.17 2.14 1.85
N ARG A 233 -15.74 2.11 3.11
CA ARG A 233 -16.60 2.49 4.23
C ARG A 233 -16.49 4.00 4.43
N LYS A 234 -17.63 4.70 4.41
CA LYS A 234 -17.72 6.13 4.72
C LYS A 234 -17.57 6.37 6.23
N GLY A 235 -17.31 7.63 6.62
CA GLY A 235 -17.25 8.04 8.03
C GLY A 235 -18.55 7.83 8.82
N ASN A 236 -19.70 7.70 8.15
CA ASN A 236 -20.99 7.34 8.75
C ASN A 236 -21.25 5.82 8.83
N GLY A 237 -20.31 4.99 8.34
CA GLY A 237 -20.43 3.53 8.29
C GLY A 237 -21.11 2.96 7.04
N GLU A 238 -21.67 3.79 6.17
CA GLU A 238 -22.24 3.35 4.88
C GLU A 238 -21.14 2.86 3.93
N VAL A 239 -21.43 1.84 3.12
CA VAL A 239 -20.48 1.32 2.13
C VAL A 239 -20.82 1.87 0.74
N VAL A 240 -19.82 2.45 0.08
CA VAL A 240 -19.89 2.84 -1.34
C VAL A 240 -18.92 2.02 -2.16
N LYS A 241 -19.29 1.72 -3.40
CA LYS A 241 -18.44 0.99 -4.34
C LYS A 241 -17.88 1.96 -5.38
N VAL A 242 -16.58 1.93 -5.57
CA VAL A 242 -15.89 2.67 -6.63
C VAL A 242 -15.38 1.67 -7.66
N ARG A 243 -15.50 2.03 -8.94
CA ARG A 243 -15.08 1.17 -10.03
C ARG A 243 -13.57 0.92 -9.95
N GLY A 244 -13.15 -0.34 -10.11
CA GLY A 244 -11.73 -0.70 -10.19
C GLY A 244 -11.09 -0.28 -11.52
N PRO A 245 -9.75 -0.17 -11.58
CA PRO A 245 -9.03 0.17 -12.80
C PRO A 245 -9.11 -0.93 -13.87
N GLN A 246 -9.12 -0.50 -15.13
CA GLN A 246 -8.88 -1.35 -16.30
C GLN A 246 -7.39 -1.41 -16.62
N MET A 247 -6.95 -2.35 -17.46
CA MET A 247 -5.53 -2.49 -17.86
C MET A 247 -4.91 -1.14 -18.24
N GLY A 248 -3.73 -0.81 -17.69
CA GLY A 248 -3.06 0.47 -17.93
C GLY A 248 -3.62 1.68 -17.18
N SER A 249 -4.80 1.53 -16.55
CA SER A 249 -5.40 2.55 -15.69
C SER A 249 -5.04 2.32 -14.24
N ALA A 250 -5.18 3.38 -13.45
CA ALA A 250 -4.90 3.37 -12.04
C ALA A 250 -5.99 4.06 -11.20
N VAL A 251 -6.00 3.79 -9.90
CA VAL A 251 -6.82 4.46 -8.89
C VAL A 251 -5.91 4.91 -7.75
N ILE A 252 -6.11 6.14 -7.27
CA ILE A 252 -5.47 6.66 -6.05
C ILE A 252 -6.44 6.55 -4.89
N LEU A 253 -5.96 6.04 -3.75
CA LEU A 253 -6.72 5.89 -2.53
C LEU A 253 -5.88 6.32 -1.32
N GLN A 254 -6.48 7.07 -0.40
CA GLN A 254 -5.89 7.42 0.90
C GLN A 254 -6.07 6.27 1.91
N GLY A 255 -5.56 5.10 1.55
CA GLY A 255 -5.97 3.81 2.13
C GLY A 255 -5.65 3.60 3.60
N ARG A 256 -4.69 4.34 4.17
CA ARG A 256 -4.44 4.33 5.63
C ARG A 256 -5.64 4.82 6.45
N TYR A 257 -6.45 5.70 5.86
CA TYR A 257 -7.50 6.42 6.57
C TYR A 257 -8.91 5.95 6.23
N ILE A 258 -9.06 5.22 5.12
CA ILE A 258 -10.34 4.74 4.62
C ILE A 258 -10.33 3.21 4.68
N GLU A 259 -11.21 2.65 5.49
CA GLU A 259 -11.43 1.21 5.49
C GLU A 259 -12.03 0.78 4.15
N HIS A 260 -11.41 -0.22 3.54
CA HIS A 260 -11.79 -0.66 2.21
C HIS A 260 -11.60 -2.16 2.02
N GLN A 261 -12.25 -2.70 0.99
CA GLN A 261 -12.26 -4.11 0.65
C GLN A 261 -12.25 -4.27 -0.88
N ALA A 262 -11.44 -5.20 -1.40
CA ALA A 262 -11.43 -5.52 -2.82
C ALA A 262 -12.43 -6.64 -3.10
N LEU A 263 -13.50 -6.32 -3.82
CA LEU A 263 -14.55 -7.29 -4.15
C LEU A 263 -14.06 -8.30 -5.19
N ARG A 264 -14.70 -9.47 -5.22
CA ARG A 264 -14.38 -10.50 -6.18
C ARG A 264 -14.75 -10.05 -7.59
N ALA A 265 -13.91 -10.46 -8.53
CA ALA A 265 -14.13 -10.24 -9.95
C ALA A 265 -14.31 -11.58 -10.64
N LEU A 266 -15.29 -11.66 -11.53
CA LEU A 266 -15.63 -12.85 -12.32
C LEU A 266 -15.41 -12.57 -13.80
N GLY A 267 -15.27 -13.63 -14.61
CA GLY A 267 -15.18 -13.50 -16.07
C GLY A 267 -13.76 -13.45 -16.63
N THR A 268 -12.72 -13.27 -15.81
CA THR A 268 -11.31 -13.38 -16.22
C THR A 268 -10.62 -14.61 -15.62
N THR A 269 -9.59 -15.14 -16.27
CA THR A 269 -8.74 -16.22 -15.73
C THR A 269 -7.60 -15.67 -14.88
N GLU A 270 -7.20 -14.41 -15.06
CA GLU A 270 -6.19 -13.74 -14.25
C GLU A 270 -6.60 -12.32 -13.84
N ARG A 271 -6.17 -11.91 -12.65
CA ARG A 271 -6.23 -10.53 -12.17
C ARG A 271 -4.93 -10.20 -11.45
N ILE A 272 -4.08 -9.44 -12.14
CA ILE A 272 -2.81 -8.95 -11.64
C ILE A 272 -2.94 -7.45 -11.40
N THR A 273 -2.81 -7.03 -10.14
CA THR A 273 -2.79 -5.62 -9.77
C THR A 273 -1.45 -5.26 -9.16
N MET A 274 -0.88 -4.14 -9.60
CA MET A 274 0.30 -3.54 -9.04
C MET A 274 -0.10 -2.39 -8.12
N VAL A 275 0.45 -2.35 -6.91
CA VAL A 275 0.16 -1.34 -5.90
C VAL A 275 1.46 -0.66 -5.50
N THR A 276 1.54 0.65 -5.70
CA THR A 276 2.67 1.46 -5.24
C THR A 276 2.21 2.35 -4.11
N SER A 277 2.94 2.32 -3.00
CA SER A 277 2.62 3.10 -1.80
C SER A 277 3.32 4.45 -1.81
N PHE A 278 2.65 5.47 -1.29
CA PHE A 278 3.11 6.86 -1.26
C PHE A 278 2.97 7.49 0.11
N ARG A 279 3.86 8.46 0.37
CA ARG A 279 3.79 9.35 1.54
C ARG A 279 3.93 10.81 1.10
N PRO A 280 3.45 11.78 1.90
CA PRO A 280 3.75 13.18 1.68
C PRO A 280 5.26 13.43 1.60
N ARG A 281 5.70 14.24 0.63
CA ARG A 281 7.12 14.64 0.51
C ARG A 281 7.54 15.50 1.70
N SER A 282 6.69 16.43 2.10
CA SER A 282 6.98 17.37 3.17
C SER A 282 6.99 16.66 4.53
N SER A 283 8.12 16.76 5.24
CA SER A 283 8.25 16.26 6.61
C SER A 283 7.33 16.99 7.60
N ALA A 284 6.79 18.17 7.25
CA ALA A 284 5.86 18.91 8.08
C ALA A 284 4.43 18.32 8.09
N ILE A 285 4.10 17.51 7.09
CA ILE A 285 2.82 16.78 7.05
C ILE A 285 2.96 15.51 7.91
N LYS A 286 1.86 15.12 8.57
CA LYS A 286 1.84 13.90 9.38
C LYS A 286 2.08 12.67 8.50
N ASP A 287 2.73 11.67 9.08
CA ASP A 287 2.99 10.38 8.46
C ASP A 287 2.57 9.30 9.46
N ASP A 288 1.35 8.79 9.23
CA ASP A 288 0.69 7.79 10.07
C ASP A 288 0.97 6.36 9.55
N THR A 289 2.10 6.16 8.86
CA THR A 289 2.54 4.85 8.37
C THR A 289 2.63 3.84 9.52
N VAL A 290 2.05 2.67 9.32
CA VAL A 290 2.16 1.51 10.22
C VAL A 290 2.68 0.31 9.43
N LEU A 291 3.32 -0.63 10.09
CA LEU A 291 3.88 -1.81 9.45
C LEU A 291 3.04 -3.08 9.72
N THR A 292 1.91 -2.97 10.41
CA THR A 292 1.14 -4.12 10.92
C THR A 292 0.67 -5.09 9.82
N THR A 293 0.19 -4.59 8.68
CA THR A 293 -0.29 -5.44 7.57
C THR A 293 0.84 -5.96 6.68
N VAL A 294 1.92 -5.19 6.54
CA VAL A 294 3.04 -5.50 5.63
C VAL A 294 4.16 -6.29 6.30
N ARG A 295 4.35 -6.17 7.61
CA ARG A 295 5.42 -6.82 8.37
C ARG A 295 5.38 -8.36 8.24
N PRO A 296 4.23 -9.04 8.33
CA PRO A 296 4.17 -10.50 8.21
C PRO A 296 4.53 -11.04 6.81
N ILE A 297 4.55 -10.18 5.80
CA ILE A 297 4.71 -10.49 4.38
C ILE A 297 5.83 -9.67 3.73
N SER A 298 6.93 -9.44 4.45
CA SER A 298 8.10 -8.71 3.95
C SER A 298 9.40 -9.35 4.39
N ASP A 299 10.48 -9.00 3.71
CA ASP A 299 11.82 -9.07 4.30
C ASP A 299 11.92 -7.99 5.39
N LEU A 300 12.02 -8.40 6.66
CA LEU A 300 12.01 -7.47 7.79
C LEU A 300 13.26 -6.59 7.84
N GLY A 301 14.42 -7.14 7.46
CA GLY A 301 15.67 -6.40 7.42
C GLY A 301 15.56 -5.22 6.45
N GLU A 302 15.05 -5.48 5.26
CA GLU A 302 14.89 -4.43 4.24
C GLU A 302 13.76 -3.46 4.56
N LEU A 303 12.61 -3.97 5.02
CA LEU A 303 11.47 -3.15 5.42
C LEU A 303 11.83 -2.17 6.55
N TYR A 304 12.44 -2.68 7.63
CA TYR A 304 12.81 -1.85 8.78
C TYR A 304 13.97 -0.91 8.47
N ARG A 305 14.94 -1.33 7.67
CA ARG A 305 16.03 -0.46 7.22
C ARG A 305 15.50 0.74 6.47
N GLN A 306 14.67 0.55 5.43
CA GLN A 306 14.10 1.66 4.67
C GLN A 306 13.15 2.51 5.52
N PHE A 307 12.32 1.88 6.37
CA PHE A 307 11.39 2.59 7.25
C PHE A 307 12.12 3.51 8.22
N THR A 308 13.15 3.01 8.89
CA THR A 308 13.95 3.82 9.82
C THR A 308 14.69 4.94 9.11
N GLU A 309 15.28 4.66 7.93
CA GLU A 309 16.02 5.62 7.13
C GLU A 309 15.19 6.86 6.81
N TYR A 310 14.04 6.71 6.12
CA TYR A 310 13.26 7.87 5.71
C TYR A 310 12.65 8.61 6.91
N ARG A 311 12.29 7.90 7.99
CA ARG A 311 11.73 8.52 9.20
C ARG A 311 12.78 9.36 9.93
N PHE A 312 14.04 8.91 9.94
CA PHE A 312 15.14 9.71 10.48
C PHE A 312 15.45 10.93 9.60
N GLU A 313 15.38 10.81 8.28
CA GLU A 313 15.48 11.97 7.38
C GLU A 313 14.39 13.02 7.67
N MET A 314 13.14 12.58 7.87
CA MET A 314 12.06 13.48 8.28
C MET A 314 12.37 14.22 9.59
N LEU A 315 12.93 13.53 10.59
CA LEU A 315 13.35 14.16 11.85
C LEU A 315 14.50 15.16 11.62
N GLN A 316 15.46 14.84 10.76
CA GLN A 316 16.54 15.77 10.42
C GLN A 316 15.98 17.06 9.83
N ASP A 317 15.04 16.97 8.89
CA ASP A 317 14.42 18.14 8.28
C ASP A 317 13.62 18.97 9.28
N ARG A 318 12.78 18.32 10.09
CA ARG A 318 12.02 18.98 11.17
C ARG A 318 12.92 19.71 12.16
N LEU A 319 14.01 19.08 12.57
CA LEU A 319 14.99 19.67 13.50
C LEU A 319 15.76 20.83 12.85
N ARG A 320 16.09 20.74 11.56
CA ARG A 320 16.69 21.86 10.81
C ARG A 320 15.72 23.04 10.75
N ASP A 321 14.45 22.79 10.47
CA ASP A 321 13.42 23.83 10.35
C ASP A 321 13.15 24.57 11.67
N ILE A 322 12.98 23.86 12.78
CA ILE A 322 12.77 24.50 14.09
C ILE A 322 14.00 25.31 14.52
N ASN A 323 15.21 24.84 14.21
CA ASN A 323 16.45 25.57 14.49
C ASN A 323 16.56 26.84 13.66
N ARG A 324 16.21 26.77 12.36
CA ARG A 324 16.13 27.96 11.49
C ARG A 324 15.14 28.97 12.06
N LEU A 325 13.93 28.54 12.40
CA LEU A 325 12.90 29.40 12.98
C LEU A 325 13.36 30.07 14.29
N ALA A 326 13.99 29.30 15.19
CA ALA A 326 14.52 29.83 16.45
C ALA A 326 15.59 30.90 16.22
N ARG A 327 16.53 30.66 15.28
CA ARG A 327 17.58 31.62 14.89
C ARG A 327 17.00 32.90 14.30
N ASP A 328 16.01 32.79 13.41
CA ASP A 328 15.40 33.95 12.76
C ASP A 328 14.60 34.78 13.76
N ARG A 329 13.89 34.15 14.70
CA ARG A 329 13.22 34.86 15.80
C ARG A 329 14.21 35.60 16.69
N HIS A 330 15.33 34.97 17.04
CA HIS A 330 16.39 35.60 17.82
C HIS A 330 17.00 36.81 17.10
N ARG A 331 17.33 36.67 15.80
CA ARG A 331 17.84 37.77 14.96
C ARG A 331 16.84 38.94 14.87
N ALA A 332 15.56 38.63 14.80
CA ALA A 332 14.47 39.61 14.82
C ALA A 332 14.13 40.15 16.23
N ARG A 333 14.93 39.80 17.26
CA ARG A 333 14.73 40.19 18.68
C ARG A 333 13.32 39.86 19.20
N ARG A 334 12.71 38.80 18.69
CA ARG A 334 11.40 38.30 19.15
C ARG A 334 11.60 37.42 20.39
N PRO A 335 10.64 37.41 21.33
CA PRO A 335 10.72 36.53 22.50
C PRO A 335 10.76 35.05 22.10
N PHE A 336 11.45 34.25 22.91
CA PHE A 336 11.53 32.80 22.76
C PHE A 336 10.14 32.18 22.91
N ASP A 337 9.73 31.37 21.94
CA ASP A 337 8.43 30.70 21.96
C ASP A 337 8.51 29.38 22.72
N THR A 338 8.55 29.47 24.06
CA THR A 338 8.63 28.30 24.93
C THR A 338 7.48 27.33 24.68
N ARG A 339 6.26 27.83 24.39
CA ARG A 339 5.08 26.99 24.18
C ARG A 339 5.18 26.25 22.84
N GLY A 340 5.58 26.93 21.77
CA GLY A 340 5.80 26.34 20.45
C GLY A 340 6.89 25.27 20.49
N VAL A 341 8.05 25.57 21.09
CA VAL A 341 9.16 24.61 21.19
C VAL A 341 8.77 23.39 22.02
N LYS A 342 8.08 23.55 23.16
CA LYS A 342 7.60 22.41 23.95
C LYS A 342 6.60 21.53 23.18
N ARG A 343 5.76 22.12 22.33
CA ARG A 343 4.82 21.38 21.49
C ARG A 343 5.57 20.57 20.43
N PHE A 344 6.48 21.21 19.71
CA PHE A 344 7.34 20.55 18.71
C PHE A 344 8.11 19.37 19.32
N ILE A 345 8.69 19.53 20.51
CA ILE A 345 9.41 18.46 21.21
C ILE A 345 8.49 17.28 21.50
N ARG A 346 7.27 17.53 22.00
CA ARG A 346 6.29 16.47 22.26
C ARG A 346 5.89 15.72 21.00
N GLU A 347 5.64 16.44 19.92
CA GLU A 347 5.33 15.83 18.61
C GLU A 347 6.48 14.91 18.14
N GLN A 348 7.75 15.27 18.38
CA GLN A 348 8.88 14.41 18.01
C GLN A 348 9.03 13.20 18.93
N ILE A 349 8.70 13.34 20.23
CA ILE A 349 8.65 12.21 21.17
C ILE A 349 7.58 11.21 20.72
N GLU A 350 6.37 11.69 20.43
CA GLU A 350 5.26 10.86 19.94
C GLU A 350 5.63 10.15 18.62
N PHE A 351 6.32 10.86 17.70
CA PHE A 351 6.80 10.29 16.45
C PHE A 351 7.81 9.15 16.64
N LEU A 352 8.76 9.30 17.59
CA LEU A 352 9.74 8.27 17.92
C LEU A 352 9.11 7.08 18.66
N GLN A 353 8.18 7.34 19.59
CA GLN A 353 7.42 6.28 20.26
C GLN A 353 6.55 5.48 19.29
N HIS A 354 6.00 6.14 18.26
CA HIS A 354 5.30 5.46 17.18
C HIS A 354 6.24 4.53 16.41
N MET A 355 7.42 5.03 16.00
CA MET A 355 8.42 4.20 15.31
C MET A 355 8.87 2.99 16.14
N GLU A 356 9.11 3.20 17.43
CA GLU A 356 9.50 2.14 18.37
C GLU A 356 8.45 1.02 18.42
N LYS A 357 7.16 1.35 18.39
CA LYS A 357 6.07 0.35 18.36
C LYS A 357 6.00 -0.42 17.05
N GLU A 358 6.33 0.22 15.92
CA GLU A 358 6.24 -0.40 14.60
C GLU A 358 7.42 -1.35 14.31
N ILE A 359 8.56 -1.17 14.97
CA ILE A 359 9.75 -2.01 14.82
C ILE A 359 9.76 -3.04 15.96
N VAL A 360 9.26 -4.23 15.66
CA VAL A 360 9.23 -5.34 16.62
C VAL A 360 10.35 -6.33 16.30
N ASP A 361 10.88 -6.98 17.34
CA ASP A 361 11.91 -8.01 17.19
C ASP A 361 11.44 -9.12 16.23
N GLU A 362 12.33 -9.60 15.36
CA GLU A 362 11.99 -10.54 14.29
C GLU A 362 11.39 -11.85 14.82
N ASP A 363 11.82 -12.32 16.00
CA ASP A 363 11.33 -13.53 16.65
C ASP A 363 9.88 -13.41 17.15
N LYS A 364 9.36 -12.19 17.25
CA LYS A 364 7.97 -11.90 17.62
C LYS A 364 7.04 -11.80 16.42
N VAL A 365 7.55 -11.82 15.20
CA VAL A 365 6.74 -11.72 13.97
C VAL A 365 6.30 -13.10 13.51
N GLN A 366 4.98 -13.33 13.52
CA GLN A 366 4.39 -14.51 12.88
C GLN A 366 4.21 -14.23 11.38
N LYS A 367 4.93 -14.95 10.53
CA LYS A 367 4.83 -14.79 9.07
C LYS A 367 3.43 -15.12 8.56
N GLY A 368 2.90 -14.26 7.69
CA GLY A 368 1.58 -14.41 7.07
C GLY A 368 0.37 -14.09 7.95
N VAL A 369 0.55 -13.86 9.26
CA VAL A 369 -0.56 -13.63 10.21
C VAL A 369 -0.67 -12.14 10.53
N VAL A 370 -1.86 -11.58 10.33
CA VAL A 370 -2.17 -10.16 10.62
C VAL A 370 -3.22 -10.10 11.75
N ASP A 371 -2.99 -9.24 12.74
CA ASP A 371 -3.96 -8.99 13.84
C ASP A 371 -5.11 -8.06 13.39
N ASP A 372 -6.02 -7.67 14.28
CA ASP A 372 -7.14 -6.77 13.95
C ASP A 372 -6.80 -5.26 14.00
N SER A 373 -5.53 -4.89 14.22
CA SER A 373 -5.12 -3.48 14.38
C SER A 373 -5.26 -2.64 13.11
N HIS A 374 -5.37 -3.29 11.96
CA HIS A 374 -5.59 -2.67 10.66
C HIS A 374 -7.05 -2.26 10.42
N LEU A 375 -7.97 -2.63 11.31
CA LEU A 375 -9.38 -2.25 11.26
C LEU A 375 -9.63 -1.02 12.14
N ILE A 376 -10.39 -0.07 11.61
CA ILE A 376 -10.88 1.10 12.36
C ILE A 376 -12.19 0.73 13.08
N SER A 377 -13.12 0.07 12.38
CA SER A 377 -14.49 -0.13 12.88
C SER A 377 -14.60 -1.30 13.86
N GLU A 378 -15.26 -1.05 15.00
CA GLU A 378 -15.41 -2.05 16.08
C GLU A 378 -16.23 -3.27 15.66
N ASP A 379 -17.25 -3.10 14.80
CA ASP A 379 -18.01 -4.24 14.28
C ASP A 379 -17.14 -5.16 13.41
N LEU A 380 -16.21 -4.60 12.63
CA LEU A 380 -15.28 -5.40 11.83
C LEU A 380 -14.27 -6.13 12.72
N LYS A 381 -13.75 -5.47 13.76
CA LYS A 381 -12.90 -6.14 14.77
C LYS A 381 -13.62 -7.29 15.46
N GLN A 382 -14.88 -7.10 15.85
CA GLN A 382 -15.68 -8.16 16.45
C GLN A 382 -15.91 -9.33 15.49
N ARG A 383 -16.18 -9.05 14.20
CA ARG A 383 -16.31 -10.10 13.16
C ARG A 383 -15.00 -10.85 12.96
N SER A 384 -13.87 -10.14 12.87
CA SER A 384 -12.53 -10.74 12.74
C SER A 384 -12.22 -11.67 13.92
N ARG A 385 -12.42 -11.21 15.16
CA ARG A 385 -12.22 -12.02 16.38
C ARG A 385 -13.10 -13.27 16.38
N LYS A 386 -14.39 -13.15 16.02
CA LYS A 386 -15.30 -14.31 15.94
C LYS A 386 -14.83 -15.36 14.94
N ARG A 387 -14.33 -14.95 13.77
CA ARG A 387 -13.76 -15.88 12.78
C ARG A 387 -12.49 -16.56 13.31
N ALA A 388 -11.62 -15.82 13.97
CA ALA A 388 -10.42 -16.39 14.59
C ALA A 388 -10.74 -17.44 15.66
N PHE A 389 -11.78 -17.22 16.48
CA PHE A 389 -12.27 -18.22 17.44
C PHE A 389 -12.85 -19.46 16.75
N ALA A 390 -13.65 -19.28 15.70
CA ALA A 390 -14.25 -20.39 14.96
C ALA A 390 -13.22 -21.26 14.20
N ALA A 391 -12.04 -20.73 13.87
CA ALA A 391 -10.96 -21.47 13.23
C ALA A 391 -10.12 -22.33 14.20
N LEU A 392 -10.31 -22.15 15.51
CA LEU A 392 -9.62 -22.88 16.58
C LEU A 392 -10.44 -24.07 17.13
N GLU A 393 -11.71 -24.18 16.74
CA GLU A 393 -12.60 -25.33 16.99
C GLU A 393 -12.54 -26.31 15.81
#